data_AF-A0A925RR61-F1
#
_entry.id   AF-A0A925RR61-F1
#
_cell.length_a   1.000
_cell.length_b   1.000
_cell.length_c   1.000
_cell.angle_alpha   90.00
_cell.angle_beta   90.00
_cell.angle_gamma   90.00
#
_symmetry.space_group_name_H-M   'P 1'
#
loop_
_entity.id
_entity.type
_entity.pdbx_description
1 polymer ?
#
loop_
_entity_poly.entity_id
_entity_poly.type
_entity_poly.pdbx_seq_one_letter_code
_entity_poly.pdbx_strand_id
1 'polypeptide(L)'
;MVEKKDLREVLQYIPQFRGKIFCVLIEAGLLPEPAVAETLLDLAVLEDLGVKLVLGVLGGDLKDLYDWTLECEIMAARVTRPITDPLAAQEVKEILHRGQSAIIDASGILPLDPEVVNFAKLIGVSKLIALLENSILVNGEPVHAIRAADVPAILANQTVDGRELLAAAAFACHSGVPRVHVLNGRQQGVLVDELFSNEGVGTMVHADSYRVIRALREEDIPELLGMIGRVVRRTKLVARNYEDIQRKLGDYHVMAIDDNVVGCVALHPYPSENCAEVACLYVKQAHEGRGYGIELVAYAELIAANKNIPRVFALTNRAADFFIRANYTQSDLIALPAHRKLQYEASGRDSLVFEKILRA
;
A
#
# COMPACT_ATOMS: atom_id res chain seq x y z
N MET A 1 -28.05 0.79 -11.37
CA MET A 1 -27.56 2.15 -11.58
C MET A 1 -26.14 2.16 -11.08
N VAL A 2 -25.15 2.26 -11.98
CA VAL A 2 -23.73 2.30 -11.58
C VAL A 2 -23.53 3.59 -10.81
N GLU A 3 -23.19 3.50 -9.51
CA GLU A 3 -22.79 4.66 -8.73
C GLU A 3 -21.56 5.26 -9.41
N LYS A 4 -21.65 6.53 -9.84
CA LYS A 4 -20.48 7.31 -10.22
C LYS A 4 -19.58 7.38 -8.99
N LYS A 5 -18.53 6.56 -8.93
CA LYS A 5 -17.40 6.77 -8.01
C LYS A 5 -17.02 8.24 -8.10
N ASP A 6 -16.97 8.93 -6.96
CA ASP A 6 -16.55 10.32 -6.92
C ASP A 6 -15.13 10.38 -7.49
N LEU A 7 -14.92 11.19 -8.54
CA LEU A 7 -13.60 11.38 -9.14
C LEU A 7 -12.55 11.72 -8.05
N ARG A 8 -12.95 12.42 -6.98
CA ARG A 8 -12.08 12.73 -5.85
C ARG A 8 -11.59 11.49 -5.10
N GLU A 9 -12.42 10.46 -4.99
CA GLU A 9 -12.05 9.18 -4.38
C GLU A 9 -11.09 8.41 -5.26
N VAL A 10 -11.26 8.45 -6.59
CA VAL A 10 -10.33 7.82 -7.55
C VAL A 10 -8.97 8.53 -7.53
N LEU A 11 -8.96 9.87 -7.53
CA LEU A 11 -7.73 10.66 -7.53
C LEU A 11 -6.85 10.43 -6.28
N GLN A 12 -7.41 9.93 -5.17
CA GLN A 12 -6.64 9.64 -3.95
C GLN A 12 -5.68 8.45 -4.09
N TYR A 13 -5.91 7.58 -5.09
CA TYR A 13 -5.07 6.41 -5.36
C TYR A 13 -3.89 6.74 -6.29
N ILE A 14 -3.96 7.81 -7.07
CA ILE A 14 -2.91 8.18 -8.04
C ILE A 14 -1.51 8.27 -7.41
N PRO A 15 -1.31 8.95 -6.26
CA PRO A 15 0.02 9.00 -5.64
C PRO A 15 0.56 7.62 -5.26
N GLN A 16 -0.32 6.64 -5.03
CA GLN A 16 0.03 5.29 -4.60
C GLN A 16 0.55 4.42 -5.75
N PHE A 17 0.15 4.75 -6.99
CA PHE A 17 0.48 3.94 -8.18
C PHE A 17 1.69 4.49 -8.94
N ARG A 18 1.95 5.80 -8.82
CA ARG A 18 3.05 6.45 -9.54
C ARG A 18 4.40 5.80 -9.25
N GLY A 19 5.13 5.45 -10.31
CA GLY A 19 6.45 4.85 -10.28
C GLY A 19 6.48 3.36 -9.92
N LYS A 20 5.33 2.77 -9.55
CA LYS A 20 5.21 1.36 -9.23
C LYS A 20 5.08 0.52 -10.50
N ILE A 21 5.56 -0.73 -10.43
CA ILE A 21 5.55 -1.67 -11.56
C ILE A 21 4.34 -2.58 -11.43
N PHE A 22 3.43 -2.53 -12.41
CA PHE A 22 2.30 -3.45 -12.50
C PHE A 22 2.59 -4.44 -13.64
N CYS A 23 2.58 -5.73 -13.32
CA CYS A 23 2.64 -6.78 -14.33
C CYS A 23 1.23 -7.30 -14.56
N VAL A 24 0.72 -7.15 -15.78
CA VAL A 24 -0.65 -7.51 -16.18
C VAL A 24 -0.56 -8.60 -17.22
N LEU A 25 -0.99 -9.80 -16.85
CA LEU A 25 -1.04 -10.97 -17.73
C LEU A 25 -2.46 -11.07 -18.28
N ILE A 26 -2.58 -10.95 -19.60
CA ILE A 26 -3.86 -10.86 -20.29
C ILE A 26 -4.06 -12.15 -21.09
N GLU A 27 -5.15 -12.85 -20.83
CA GLU A 27 -5.56 -14.04 -21.58
C GLU A 27 -6.14 -13.69 -22.96
N ALA A 28 -5.34 -13.01 -23.77
CA ALA A 28 -5.76 -12.41 -25.04
C ALA A 28 -6.25 -13.45 -26.07
N GLY A 29 -5.81 -14.70 -25.96
CA GLY A 29 -6.31 -15.79 -26.80
C GLY A 29 -7.76 -16.24 -26.50
N LEU A 30 -8.30 -15.92 -25.33
CA LEU A 30 -9.66 -16.32 -24.91
C LEU A 30 -10.60 -15.12 -24.68
N LEU A 31 -10.07 -13.97 -24.28
CA LEU A 31 -10.87 -12.78 -24.05
C LEU A 31 -11.40 -12.19 -25.38
N PRO A 32 -12.65 -11.70 -25.41
CA PRO A 32 -13.17 -11.00 -26.58
C PRO A 32 -12.34 -9.76 -26.93
N GLU A 33 -12.09 -9.49 -28.21
CA GLU A 33 -11.32 -8.31 -28.65
C GLU A 33 -11.79 -6.98 -28.02
N PRO A 34 -13.11 -6.69 -27.89
CA PRO A 34 -13.56 -5.46 -27.24
C PRO A 34 -13.13 -5.35 -25.77
N ALA A 35 -13.05 -6.47 -25.06
CA ALA A 35 -12.64 -6.51 -23.66
C ALA A 35 -11.13 -6.29 -23.52
N VAL A 36 -10.33 -6.83 -24.45
CA VAL A 36 -8.88 -6.55 -24.49
C VAL A 36 -8.63 -5.09 -24.83
N ALA A 37 -9.33 -4.53 -25.82
CA ALA A 37 -9.21 -3.12 -26.19
C ALA A 37 -9.55 -2.18 -25.03
N GLU A 38 -10.65 -2.44 -24.32
CA GLU A 38 -11.02 -1.67 -23.12
C GLU A 38 -9.95 -1.76 -22.02
N THR A 39 -9.44 -2.97 -21.77
CA THR A 39 -8.34 -3.16 -20.81
C THR A 39 -7.12 -2.33 -21.19
N LEU A 40 -6.76 -2.28 -22.48
CA LEU A 40 -5.63 -1.47 -22.96
C LEU A 40 -5.88 0.03 -22.79
N LEU A 41 -7.11 0.51 -22.99
CA LEU A 41 -7.46 1.91 -22.70
C LEU A 41 -7.32 2.24 -21.21
N ASP A 42 -7.76 1.36 -20.33
CA ASP A 42 -7.58 1.52 -18.88
C ASP A 42 -6.08 1.52 -18.50
N LEU A 43 -5.28 0.67 -19.15
CA LEU A 43 -3.84 0.60 -18.96
C LEU A 43 -3.13 1.85 -19.47
N ALA A 44 -3.53 2.42 -20.62
CA ALA A 44 -3.00 3.68 -21.12
C ALA A 44 -3.17 4.81 -20.08
N VAL A 45 -4.36 4.89 -19.45
CA VAL A 45 -4.59 5.85 -18.36
C VAL A 45 -3.66 5.60 -17.18
N LEU A 46 -3.37 4.35 -16.82
CA LEU A 46 -2.41 4.04 -15.75
C LEU A 46 -0.98 4.44 -16.12
N GLU A 47 -0.56 4.26 -17.37
CA GLU A 47 0.73 4.74 -17.88
C GLU A 47 0.85 6.26 -17.73
N ASP A 48 -0.18 7.01 -18.13
CA ASP A 48 -0.25 8.48 -17.97
C ASP A 48 -0.18 8.95 -16.50
N LEU A 49 -0.70 8.13 -15.59
CA LEU A 49 -0.60 8.38 -14.14
C LEU A 49 0.80 8.09 -13.57
N GLY A 50 1.67 7.51 -14.39
CA GLY A 50 3.07 7.19 -14.10
C GLY A 50 3.28 5.77 -13.60
N VAL A 51 2.34 4.85 -13.84
CA VAL A 51 2.53 3.42 -13.58
C VAL A 51 3.46 2.83 -14.64
N LYS A 52 4.41 2.00 -14.22
CA LYS A 52 5.30 1.27 -15.12
C LYS A 52 4.66 -0.07 -15.48
N LEU A 53 4.24 -0.26 -16.73
CA LEU A 53 3.49 -1.46 -17.12
C LEU A 53 4.37 -2.52 -17.74
N VAL A 54 4.09 -3.77 -17.37
CA VAL A 54 4.60 -4.97 -18.03
C VAL A 54 3.41 -5.83 -18.44
N LEU A 55 3.15 -5.91 -19.74
CA LEU A 55 1.99 -6.60 -20.32
C LEU A 55 2.42 -7.98 -20.83
N GLY A 56 1.93 -9.05 -20.19
CA GLY A 56 2.20 -10.42 -20.62
C GLY A 56 1.03 -11.00 -21.40
N VAL A 57 1.31 -11.67 -22.52
CA VAL A 57 0.29 -12.34 -23.33
C VAL A 57 0.16 -13.79 -22.90
N LEU A 58 -0.99 -14.18 -22.36
CA LEU A 58 -1.33 -15.56 -22.01
C LEU A 58 -2.21 -16.16 -23.11
N GLY A 59 -1.68 -17.13 -23.85
CA GLY A 59 -2.32 -17.61 -25.08
C GLY A 59 -2.49 -16.52 -26.15
N GLY A 60 -2.53 -16.91 -27.42
CA GLY A 60 -2.65 -15.96 -28.55
C GLY A 60 -1.29 -15.41 -29.03
N ASP A 61 -1.35 -14.41 -29.92
CA ASP A 61 -0.18 -13.84 -30.60
C ASP A 61 0.28 -12.54 -29.91
N LEU A 62 1.56 -12.51 -29.51
CA LEU A 62 2.22 -11.32 -28.96
C LEU A 62 2.15 -10.12 -29.92
N LYS A 63 2.17 -10.37 -31.23
CA LYS A 63 2.12 -9.33 -32.25
C LYS A 63 0.78 -8.59 -32.21
N ASP A 64 -0.32 -9.31 -32.05
CA ASP A 64 -1.66 -8.70 -32.06
C ASP A 64 -1.86 -7.78 -30.85
N LEU A 65 -1.48 -8.23 -29.64
CA LEU A 65 -1.53 -7.35 -28.47
C LEU A 65 -0.62 -6.13 -28.65
N TYR A 66 0.58 -6.30 -29.21
CA TYR A 66 1.48 -5.17 -29.45
C TYR A 66 0.89 -4.16 -30.43
N ASP A 67 0.30 -4.61 -31.53
CA ASP A 67 -0.35 -3.72 -32.48
C ASP A 67 -1.50 -2.94 -31.81
N TRP A 68 -2.32 -3.59 -30.98
CA TRP A 68 -3.38 -2.92 -30.21
C TRP A 68 -2.83 -1.92 -29.19
N THR A 69 -1.66 -2.17 -28.58
CA THR A 69 -1.06 -1.17 -27.68
C THR A 69 -0.67 0.11 -28.41
N LEU A 70 -0.21 0.02 -29.66
CA LEU A 70 0.08 1.18 -30.49
C LEU A 70 -1.19 1.96 -30.84
N GLU A 71 -2.30 1.26 -31.11
CA GLU A 71 -3.61 1.88 -31.36
C GLU A 71 -4.17 2.61 -30.14
N CYS A 72 -3.86 2.12 -28.93
CA CYS A 72 -4.24 2.74 -27.66
C CYS A 72 -3.23 3.80 -27.17
N GLU A 73 -2.26 4.17 -28.01
CA GLU A 73 -1.21 5.16 -27.71
C GLU A 73 -0.32 4.81 -26.50
N ILE A 74 -0.26 3.54 -26.10
CA ILE A 74 0.67 3.08 -25.05
C ILE A 74 2.09 3.13 -25.60
N MET A 75 3.01 3.76 -24.85
CA MET A 75 4.42 3.85 -25.22
C MET A 75 5.15 2.51 -24.94
N ALA A 76 4.89 1.50 -25.77
CA ALA A 76 5.37 0.14 -25.51
C ALA A 76 6.62 -0.28 -26.32
N ALA A 77 7.35 -1.26 -25.80
CA ALA A 77 8.39 -2.00 -26.52
C ALA A 77 8.25 -3.51 -26.28
N ARG A 78 8.50 -4.31 -27.32
CA ARG A 78 8.49 -5.77 -27.21
C ARG A 78 9.77 -6.27 -26.54
N VAL A 79 9.61 -7.19 -25.60
CA VAL A 79 10.68 -8.01 -25.05
C VAL A 79 10.99 -9.11 -26.06
N THR A 80 12.27 -9.32 -26.34
CA THR A 80 12.74 -10.31 -27.33
C THR A 80 12.71 -11.75 -26.81
N ARG A 81 12.54 -11.90 -25.50
CA ARG A 81 12.58 -13.17 -24.77
C ARG A 81 11.23 -13.46 -24.11
N PRO A 82 10.84 -14.74 -23.99
CA PRO A 82 9.65 -15.11 -23.22
C PRO A 82 9.87 -14.86 -21.72
N ILE A 83 8.77 -14.80 -20.97
CA ILE A 83 8.76 -14.55 -19.52
C ILE A 83 9.56 -15.58 -18.70
N THR A 84 9.74 -16.78 -19.25
CA THR A 84 10.50 -17.89 -18.67
C THR A 84 12.02 -17.74 -18.83
N ASP A 85 12.48 -16.85 -19.72
CA ASP A 85 13.91 -16.65 -19.93
C ASP A 85 14.52 -15.86 -18.74
N PRO A 86 15.61 -16.37 -18.11
CA PRO A 86 16.24 -15.71 -16.96
C PRO A 86 16.72 -14.26 -17.22
N LEU A 87 16.97 -13.90 -18.49
CA LEU A 87 17.42 -12.56 -18.88
C LEU A 87 16.26 -11.61 -19.23
N ALA A 88 15.03 -12.11 -19.37
CA ALA A 88 13.87 -11.28 -19.71
C ALA A 88 13.63 -10.17 -18.67
N ALA A 89 13.84 -10.47 -17.39
CA ALA A 89 13.67 -9.48 -16.31
C ALA A 89 14.64 -8.29 -16.44
N GLN A 90 15.86 -8.52 -16.94
CA GLN A 90 16.82 -7.43 -17.16
C GLN A 90 16.37 -6.54 -18.33
N GLU A 91 16.01 -7.15 -19.45
CA GLU A 91 15.53 -6.44 -20.63
C GLU A 91 14.29 -5.59 -20.33
N VAL A 92 13.35 -6.14 -19.55
CA VAL A 92 12.16 -5.41 -19.08
C VAL A 92 12.54 -4.21 -18.24
N LYS A 93 13.47 -4.33 -17.30
CA LYS A 93 13.94 -3.18 -16.50
C LYS A 93 14.55 -2.08 -17.37
N GLU A 94 15.29 -2.44 -18.41
CA GLU A 94 15.88 -1.48 -19.34
C GLU A 94 14.79 -0.74 -20.16
N ILE A 95 13.75 -1.45 -20.61
CA ILE A 95 12.57 -0.85 -21.26
C ILE A 95 11.88 0.13 -20.30
N LEU A 96 11.56 -0.30 -19.08
CA LEU A 96 10.90 0.53 -18.07
C LEU A 96 11.74 1.75 -17.67
N HIS A 97 13.08 1.64 -17.68
CA HIS A 97 13.98 2.76 -17.40
C HIS A 97 13.95 3.83 -18.49
N ARG A 98 13.68 3.45 -19.74
CA ARG A 98 13.46 4.39 -20.86
C ARG A 98 12.09 5.08 -20.82
N GLY A 99 11.26 4.75 -19.82
CA GLY A 99 9.90 5.29 -19.69
C GLY A 99 8.88 4.62 -20.60
N GLN A 100 9.20 3.43 -21.12
CA GLN A 100 8.29 2.65 -21.96
C GLN A 100 7.64 1.51 -21.17
N SER A 101 6.44 1.11 -21.56
CA SER A 101 5.82 -0.14 -21.15
C SER A 101 6.47 -1.33 -21.86
N ALA A 102 6.57 -2.48 -21.17
CA ALA A 102 7.17 -3.69 -21.75
C ALA A 102 6.10 -4.71 -22.12
N ILE A 103 6.15 -5.29 -23.33
CA ILE A 103 5.25 -6.37 -23.74
C ILE A 103 6.04 -7.67 -23.90
N ILE A 104 5.62 -8.72 -23.20
CA ILE A 104 6.35 -9.97 -23.07
C ILE A 104 5.48 -11.18 -23.42
N ASP A 105 6.09 -12.17 -24.07
CA ASP A 105 5.44 -13.45 -24.35
C ASP A 105 5.36 -14.31 -23.08
N ALA A 106 4.13 -14.63 -22.67
CA ALA A 106 3.82 -15.56 -21.59
C ALA A 106 2.90 -16.69 -22.09
N SER A 107 2.84 -16.93 -23.40
CA SER A 107 1.83 -17.80 -24.01
C SER A 107 2.02 -19.28 -23.68
N GLY A 108 3.24 -19.70 -23.39
CA GLY A 108 3.60 -21.08 -23.08
C GLY A 108 3.54 -21.46 -21.60
N ILE A 109 2.99 -20.60 -20.73
CA ILE A 109 3.05 -20.80 -19.28
C ILE A 109 1.74 -20.40 -18.60
N LEU A 110 1.47 -21.01 -17.44
CA LEU A 110 0.29 -20.66 -16.64
C LEU A 110 0.44 -19.26 -16.01
N PRO A 111 -0.67 -18.52 -15.80
CA PRO A 111 -0.65 -17.13 -15.35
C PRO A 111 0.12 -16.88 -14.05
N LEU A 112 0.09 -17.82 -13.12
CA LEU A 112 0.73 -17.69 -11.81
C LEU A 112 1.74 -18.82 -11.57
N ASP A 113 2.33 -19.34 -12.64
CA ASP A 113 3.40 -20.34 -12.55
C ASP A 113 4.60 -19.81 -11.75
N PRO A 114 5.34 -20.67 -11.00
CA PRO A 114 6.55 -20.27 -10.30
C PRO A 114 7.57 -19.47 -11.12
N GLU A 115 7.73 -19.72 -12.43
CA GLU A 115 8.65 -18.92 -13.26
C GLU A 115 8.13 -17.50 -13.48
N VAL A 116 6.84 -17.32 -13.69
CA VAL A 116 6.17 -16.01 -13.78
C VAL A 116 6.30 -15.26 -12.45
N VAL A 117 6.09 -15.94 -11.33
CA VAL A 117 6.27 -15.38 -9.98
C VAL A 117 7.71 -14.93 -9.77
N ASN A 118 8.68 -15.76 -10.18
CA ASN A 118 10.09 -15.41 -10.06
C ASN A 118 10.45 -14.20 -10.93
N PHE A 119 9.99 -14.16 -12.18
CA PHE A 119 10.14 -13.00 -13.06
C PHE A 119 9.55 -11.74 -12.42
N ALA A 120 8.31 -11.81 -11.92
CA ALA A 120 7.61 -10.68 -11.29
C ALA A 120 8.39 -10.12 -10.10
N LYS A 121 8.96 -11.00 -9.26
CA LYS A 121 9.86 -10.61 -8.16
C LYS A 121 11.13 -9.93 -8.66
N LEU A 122 11.77 -10.50 -9.68
CA LEU A 122 13.02 -9.97 -10.22
C LEU A 122 12.84 -8.55 -10.75
N ILE A 123 11.72 -8.26 -11.42
CA ILE A 123 11.40 -6.90 -11.90
C ILE A 123 10.90 -5.96 -10.79
N GLY A 124 10.49 -6.50 -9.63
CA GLY A 124 10.03 -5.71 -8.48
C GLY A 124 8.60 -5.21 -8.61
N VAL A 125 7.67 -6.07 -9.05
CA VAL A 125 6.25 -5.69 -9.16
C VAL A 125 5.69 -5.27 -7.80
N SER A 126 4.82 -4.26 -7.81
CA SER A 126 3.92 -3.98 -6.70
C SER A 126 2.62 -4.78 -6.80
N LYS A 127 2.19 -5.09 -8.04
CA LYS A 127 0.97 -5.84 -8.34
C LYS A 127 1.23 -6.77 -9.52
N LEU A 128 0.92 -8.05 -9.32
CA LEU A 128 0.76 -9.03 -10.39
C LEU A 128 -0.74 -9.20 -10.63
N ILE A 129 -1.21 -8.92 -11.83
CA ILE A 129 -2.62 -8.93 -12.19
C ILE A 129 -2.81 -9.97 -13.30
N ALA A 130 -3.64 -10.96 -13.07
CA ALA A 130 -4.06 -11.93 -14.08
C ALA A 130 -5.49 -11.57 -14.54
N LEU A 131 -5.63 -11.10 -15.78
CA LEU A 131 -6.93 -10.94 -16.44
C LEU A 131 -7.23 -12.22 -17.22
N LEU A 132 -8.17 -13.00 -16.70
CA LEU A 132 -8.53 -14.32 -17.19
C LEU A 132 -10.01 -14.36 -17.60
N GLU A 133 -10.43 -15.43 -18.26
CA GLU A 133 -11.86 -15.65 -18.53
C GLU A 133 -12.66 -15.98 -17.26
N ASN A 134 -12.02 -16.63 -16.28
CA ASN A 134 -12.67 -17.17 -15.08
C ASN A 134 -12.31 -16.39 -13.81
N SER A 135 -13.26 -16.32 -12.89
CA SER A 135 -13.08 -15.74 -11.55
C SER A 135 -12.75 -16.82 -10.51
N ILE A 136 -12.19 -16.42 -9.37
CA ILE A 136 -12.15 -17.26 -8.16
C ILE A 136 -13.45 -17.03 -7.38
N LEU A 137 -14.17 -18.10 -7.06
CA LEU A 137 -15.38 -18.06 -6.23
C LEU A 137 -15.17 -18.93 -5.00
N VAL A 138 -15.61 -18.45 -3.84
CA VAL A 138 -15.58 -19.23 -2.59
C VAL A 138 -17.02 -19.37 -2.10
N ASN A 139 -17.47 -20.61 -1.97
CA ASN A 139 -18.86 -20.99 -1.71
C ASN A 139 -19.86 -20.37 -2.70
N GLY A 140 -19.43 -20.21 -3.96
CA GLY A 140 -20.25 -19.66 -5.05
C GLY A 140 -20.26 -18.13 -5.13
N GLU A 141 -19.60 -17.43 -4.21
CA GLU A 141 -19.55 -15.97 -4.18
C GLU A 141 -18.13 -15.44 -4.52
N PRO A 142 -18.01 -14.27 -5.17
CA PRO A 142 -16.74 -13.59 -5.34
C PRO A 142 -16.12 -13.26 -3.99
N VAL A 143 -14.81 -13.46 -3.86
CA VAL A 143 -14.08 -13.00 -2.68
C VAL A 143 -13.11 -11.91 -3.07
N HIS A 144 -13.30 -10.75 -2.47
CA HIS A 144 -12.60 -9.53 -2.82
C HIS A 144 -11.14 -9.49 -2.35
N ALA A 145 -10.88 -9.88 -1.11
CA ALA A 145 -9.55 -9.83 -0.52
C ALA A 145 -9.29 -11.03 0.40
N ILE A 146 -8.15 -11.69 0.20
CA ILE A 146 -7.74 -12.87 0.96
C ILE A 146 -6.27 -12.74 1.36
N ARG A 147 -5.98 -12.99 2.64
CA ARG A 147 -4.60 -13.13 3.13
C ARG A 147 -4.02 -14.45 2.63
N ALA A 148 -2.81 -14.42 2.07
CA ALA A 148 -2.14 -15.62 1.58
C ALA A 148 -2.02 -16.70 2.68
N ALA A 149 -1.86 -16.29 3.94
CA ALA A 149 -1.80 -17.19 5.10
C ALA A 149 -3.15 -17.87 5.42
N ASP A 150 -4.28 -17.26 5.04
CA ASP A 150 -5.62 -17.81 5.28
C ASP A 150 -6.05 -18.77 4.16
N VAL A 151 -5.40 -18.73 3.00
CA VAL A 151 -5.73 -19.58 1.83
C VAL A 151 -5.71 -21.08 2.16
N PRO A 152 -4.72 -21.65 2.87
CA PRO A 152 -4.75 -23.07 3.25
C PRO A 152 -6.02 -23.46 4.03
N ALA A 153 -6.48 -22.60 4.94
CA ALA A 153 -7.69 -22.85 5.73
C ALA A 153 -8.96 -22.71 4.88
N ILE A 154 -9.00 -21.75 3.95
CA ILE A 154 -10.12 -21.59 3.00
C ILE A 154 -10.21 -22.82 2.10
N LEU A 155 -9.10 -23.24 1.50
CA LEU A 155 -9.06 -24.42 0.66
C LEU A 155 -9.49 -25.67 1.46
N ALA A 156 -9.03 -25.86 2.69
CA ALA A 156 -9.41 -27.03 3.48
C ALA A 156 -10.90 -27.09 3.85
N ASN A 157 -11.54 -25.94 4.09
CA ASN A 157 -12.85 -25.88 4.76
C ASN A 157 -14.00 -25.36 3.87
N GLN A 158 -13.71 -24.86 2.67
CA GLN A 158 -14.69 -24.19 1.82
C GLN A 158 -14.67 -24.75 0.40
N THR A 159 -15.81 -24.66 -0.29
CA THR A 159 -15.89 -24.96 -1.72
C THR A 159 -15.26 -23.78 -2.47
N VAL A 160 -14.35 -24.05 -3.40
CA VAL A 160 -13.66 -22.99 -4.14
C VAL A 160 -13.64 -23.37 -5.61
N ASP A 161 -14.13 -22.48 -6.46
CA ASP A 161 -13.91 -22.54 -7.91
C ASP A 161 -12.60 -21.81 -8.21
N GLY A 162 -11.72 -22.41 -9.03
CA GLY A 162 -10.37 -21.88 -9.24
C GLY A 162 -9.38 -22.18 -8.11
N ARG A 163 -9.51 -23.33 -7.42
CA ARG A 163 -8.62 -23.75 -6.32
C ARG A 163 -7.14 -23.66 -6.63
N GLU A 164 -6.73 -24.15 -7.80
CA GLU A 164 -5.33 -24.13 -8.23
C GLU A 164 -4.82 -22.70 -8.38
N LEU A 165 -5.66 -21.82 -8.94
CA LEU A 165 -5.33 -20.41 -9.13
C LEU A 165 -5.24 -19.66 -7.80
N LEU A 166 -6.15 -19.93 -6.86
CA LEU A 166 -6.10 -19.36 -5.50
C LEU A 166 -4.84 -19.83 -4.75
N ALA A 167 -4.49 -21.11 -4.88
CA ALA A 167 -3.27 -21.66 -4.31
C ALA A 167 -2.00 -21.04 -4.93
N ALA A 168 -1.97 -20.87 -6.25
CA ALA A 168 -0.87 -20.24 -6.97
C ALA A 168 -0.71 -18.75 -6.58
N ALA A 169 -1.81 -18.02 -6.43
CA ALA A 169 -1.81 -16.64 -5.95
C ALA A 169 -1.26 -16.51 -4.52
N ALA A 170 -1.62 -17.45 -3.63
CA ALA A 170 -1.05 -17.51 -2.28
C ALA A 170 0.45 -17.85 -2.31
N PHE A 171 0.87 -18.80 -3.15
CA PHE A 171 2.27 -19.14 -3.33
C PHE A 171 3.10 -17.95 -3.84
N ALA A 172 2.58 -17.22 -4.82
CA ALA A 172 3.21 -16.01 -5.35
C ALA A 172 3.43 -14.97 -4.25
N CYS A 173 2.41 -14.77 -3.40
CA CYS A 173 2.48 -13.88 -2.25
C CYS A 173 3.53 -14.32 -1.22
N HIS A 174 3.51 -15.58 -0.81
CA HIS A 174 4.53 -16.15 0.09
C HIS A 174 5.94 -16.08 -0.51
N SER A 175 6.05 -16.09 -1.83
CA SER A 175 7.33 -15.98 -2.54
C SER A 175 7.86 -14.55 -2.61
N GLY A 176 7.07 -13.53 -2.24
CA GLY A 176 7.51 -12.13 -2.18
C GLY A 176 6.86 -11.19 -3.20
N VAL A 177 5.86 -11.66 -3.96
CA VAL A 177 4.99 -10.76 -4.73
C VAL A 177 4.04 -10.08 -3.74
N PRO A 178 3.96 -8.74 -3.65
CA PRO A 178 3.16 -8.09 -2.60
C PRO A 178 1.65 -8.39 -2.72
N ARG A 179 1.15 -8.39 -3.96
CA ARG A 179 -0.25 -8.59 -4.29
C ARG A 179 -0.42 -9.33 -5.60
N VAL A 180 -1.34 -10.28 -5.60
CA VAL A 180 -1.85 -10.94 -6.80
C VAL A 180 -3.33 -10.60 -6.95
N HIS A 181 -3.71 -10.07 -8.09
CA HIS A 181 -5.11 -9.82 -8.45
C HIS A 181 -5.51 -10.80 -9.53
N VAL A 182 -6.63 -11.49 -9.34
CA VAL A 182 -7.26 -12.35 -10.34
C VAL A 182 -8.58 -11.73 -10.74
N LEU A 183 -8.66 -11.29 -11.99
CA LEU A 183 -9.76 -10.51 -12.54
C LEU A 183 -10.43 -11.25 -13.69
N ASN A 184 -11.76 -11.14 -13.79
CA ASN A 184 -12.48 -11.61 -14.95
C ASN A 184 -12.45 -10.56 -16.05
N GLY A 185 -11.63 -10.79 -17.07
CA GLY A 185 -11.46 -9.87 -18.19
C GLY A 185 -12.71 -9.68 -19.05
N ARG A 186 -13.77 -10.49 -18.90
CA ARG A 186 -15.04 -10.28 -19.61
C ARG A 186 -15.92 -9.22 -18.96
N GLN A 187 -15.63 -8.85 -17.72
CA GLN A 187 -16.37 -7.82 -17.00
C GLN A 187 -15.87 -6.44 -17.44
N GLN A 188 -16.78 -5.64 -17.96
CA GLN A 188 -16.52 -4.25 -18.36
C GLN A 188 -15.97 -3.43 -17.17
N GLY A 189 -14.90 -2.67 -17.39
CA GLY A 189 -14.26 -1.81 -16.39
C GLY A 189 -13.58 -2.51 -15.22
N VAL A 190 -13.39 -3.84 -15.26
CA VAL A 190 -12.92 -4.64 -14.11
C VAL A 190 -11.57 -4.16 -13.55
N LEU A 191 -10.66 -3.68 -14.41
CA LEU A 191 -9.32 -3.26 -14.00
C LEU A 191 -9.38 -1.97 -13.17
N VAL A 192 -10.09 -0.96 -13.66
CA VAL A 192 -10.29 0.31 -12.93
C VAL A 192 -11.12 0.07 -11.68
N ASP A 193 -12.14 -0.79 -11.75
CA ASP A 193 -12.97 -1.10 -10.59
C ASP A 193 -12.19 -1.79 -9.48
N GLU A 194 -11.28 -2.70 -9.82
CA GLU A 194 -10.39 -3.32 -8.85
C GLU A 194 -9.39 -2.33 -8.25
N LEU A 195 -8.71 -1.55 -9.10
CA LEU A 195 -7.60 -0.70 -8.65
C LEU A 195 -8.07 0.52 -7.86
N PHE A 196 -9.24 1.06 -8.17
CA PHE A 196 -9.74 2.31 -7.57
C PHE A 196 -10.95 2.10 -6.63
N SER A 197 -11.15 0.87 -6.13
CA SER A 197 -12.15 0.55 -5.10
C SER A 197 -11.51 0.06 -3.81
N ASN A 198 -12.14 0.38 -2.68
CA ASN A 198 -11.79 -0.25 -1.40
C ASN A 198 -12.35 -1.69 -1.29
N GLU A 199 -13.43 -1.98 -2.01
CA GLU A 199 -14.08 -3.30 -2.01
C GLU A 199 -13.53 -4.21 -3.11
N GLY A 200 -12.98 -3.68 -4.21
CA GLY A 200 -12.54 -4.49 -5.35
C GLY A 200 -13.70 -5.22 -6.05
N VAL A 201 -13.45 -5.82 -7.22
CA VAL A 201 -14.45 -6.64 -7.95
C VAL A 201 -13.94 -8.03 -8.28
N GLY A 202 -12.62 -8.22 -8.32
CA GLY A 202 -12.00 -9.53 -8.47
C GLY A 202 -11.47 -10.06 -7.14
N THR A 203 -10.56 -11.04 -7.22
CA THR A 203 -9.93 -11.63 -6.04
C THR A 203 -8.51 -11.12 -5.89
N MET A 204 -8.27 -10.38 -4.82
CA MET A 204 -6.93 -9.97 -4.40
C MET A 204 -6.38 -10.91 -3.32
N VAL A 205 -5.27 -11.59 -3.60
CA VAL A 205 -4.47 -12.30 -2.59
C VAL A 205 -3.27 -11.44 -2.20
N HIS A 206 -2.94 -11.37 -0.91
CA HIS A 206 -1.84 -10.54 -0.41
C HIS A 206 -1.00 -11.20 0.69
N ALA A 207 0.29 -10.87 0.77
CA ALA A 207 1.32 -11.58 1.55
C ALA A 207 1.41 -11.27 3.06
N ASP A 208 0.36 -10.73 3.71
CA ASP A 208 0.32 -10.30 5.13
C ASP A 208 1.26 -9.16 5.56
N SER A 209 2.38 -8.94 4.88
CA SER A 209 3.34 -7.87 5.14
C SER A 209 2.96 -6.53 4.52
N TYR A 210 1.71 -6.38 4.07
CA TYR A 210 1.19 -5.14 3.49
C TYR A 210 1.33 -3.98 4.48
N ARG A 211 1.19 -4.22 5.78
CA ARG A 211 1.25 -3.21 6.85
C ARG A 211 2.54 -3.33 7.66
N VAL A 212 3.36 -2.28 7.64
CA VAL A 212 4.60 -2.19 8.44
C VAL A 212 4.61 -0.89 9.23
N ILE A 213 5.17 -0.92 10.45
CA ILE A 213 5.60 0.30 11.14
C ILE A 213 7.12 0.40 10.99
N ARG A 214 7.59 1.49 10.37
CA ARG A 214 9.00 1.72 10.06
C ARG A 214 9.41 3.16 10.35
N ALA A 215 10.71 3.41 10.40
CA ALA A 215 11.24 4.78 10.41
C ALA A 215 10.77 5.57 9.18
N LEU A 216 10.55 6.86 9.36
CA LEU A 216 10.21 7.79 8.28
C LEU A 216 11.41 7.92 7.31
N ARG A 217 11.15 7.79 6.01
CA ARG A 217 12.11 8.07 4.94
C ARG A 217 11.93 9.51 4.46
N GLU A 218 12.97 10.08 3.87
CA GLU A 218 12.92 11.46 3.36
C GLU A 218 11.86 11.62 2.25
N GLU A 219 11.69 10.61 1.40
CA GLU A 219 10.65 10.55 0.38
C GLU A 219 9.21 10.53 0.93
N ASP A 220 9.01 10.14 2.19
CA ASP A 220 7.69 10.10 2.84
C ASP A 220 7.26 11.47 3.40
N ILE A 221 8.19 12.42 3.58
CA ILE A 221 7.94 13.71 4.25
C ILE A 221 6.79 14.48 3.58
N PRO A 222 6.70 14.58 2.23
CA PRO A 222 5.57 15.25 1.58
C PRO A 222 4.22 14.61 1.90
N GLU A 223 4.13 13.28 1.92
CA GLU A 223 2.90 12.57 2.26
C GLU A 223 2.51 12.80 3.73
N LEU A 224 3.48 12.69 4.64
CA LEU A 224 3.30 12.98 6.06
C LEU A 224 2.77 14.40 6.28
N LEU A 225 3.38 15.40 5.63
CA LEU A 225 2.95 16.80 5.68
C LEU A 225 1.51 16.96 5.13
N GLY A 226 1.19 16.29 4.03
CA GLY A 226 -0.14 16.30 3.44
C GLY A 226 -1.21 15.69 4.36
N MET A 227 -0.85 14.66 5.13
CA MET A 227 -1.71 14.02 6.12
C MET A 227 -1.95 14.91 7.34
N ILE A 228 -0.88 15.40 7.97
CA ILE A 228 -0.99 16.18 9.21
C ILE A 228 -1.51 17.60 8.94
N GLY A 229 -1.21 18.17 7.76
CA GLY A 229 -1.59 19.53 7.39
C GLY A 229 -3.10 19.78 7.41
N ARG A 230 -3.91 18.76 7.05
CA ARG A 230 -5.38 18.84 7.13
C ARG A 230 -5.89 18.97 8.56
N VAL A 231 -5.24 18.31 9.51
CA VAL A 231 -5.59 18.39 10.94
C VAL A 231 -5.05 19.67 11.56
N VAL A 232 -3.81 20.05 11.25
CA VAL A 232 -3.15 21.27 11.76
C VAL A 232 -4.00 22.53 11.52
N ARG A 233 -4.59 22.66 10.31
CA ARG A 233 -5.51 23.77 9.98
C ARG A 233 -6.81 23.76 10.79
N ARG A 234 -7.30 22.59 11.22
CA ARG A 234 -8.55 22.44 11.99
C ARG A 234 -8.36 22.49 13.51
N THR A 235 -7.13 22.33 14.02
CA THR A 235 -6.87 22.12 15.45
C THR A 235 -5.82 23.06 16.07
N LYS A 236 -5.32 24.05 15.32
CA LYS A 236 -4.24 24.97 15.77
C LYS A 236 -3.01 24.21 16.28
N LEU A 237 -2.63 23.11 15.63
CA LEU A 237 -1.33 22.48 15.89
C LEU A 237 -0.22 23.44 15.43
N VAL A 238 0.96 23.37 16.04
CA VAL A 238 2.15 24.06 15.52
C VAL A 238 2.42 23.51 14.12
N ALA A 239 2.43 24.40 13.12
CA ALA A 239 2.74 24.01 11.76
C ALA A 239 4.17 23.49 11.70
N ARG A 240 4.33 22.26 11.20
CA ARG A 240 5.64 21.68 10.89
C ARG A 240 5.92 21.93 9.42
N ASN A 241 7.11 22.40 9.10
CA ASN A 241 7.56 22.45 7.72
C ASN A 241 8.43 21.22 7.40
N TYR A 242 8.83 21.10 6.14
CA TYR A 242 9.68 20.01 5.67
C TYR A 242 10.99 19.92 6.46
N GLU A 243 11.66 21.06 6.66
CA GLU A 243 12.95 21.15 7.37
C GLU A 243 12.86 20.73 8.85
N ASP A 244 11.72 20.99 9.51
CA ASP A 244 11.49 20.57 10.90
C ASP A 244 11.44 19.05 11.03
N ILE A 245 10.74 18.40 10.11
CA ILE A 245 10.61 16.94 10.08
C ILE A 245 11.94 16.32 9.66
N GLN A 246 12.59 16.86 8.64
CA GLN A 246 13.88 16.39 8.14
C GLN A 246 14.97 16.45 9.23
N ARG A 247 15.05 17.55 9.99
CA ARG A 247 16.00 17.67 11.13
C ARG A 247 15.78 16.65 12.23
N LYS A 248 14.55 16.15 12.38
CA LYS A 248 14.17 15.16 13.40
C LYS A 248 13.74 13.84 12.78
N LEU A 249 14.24 13.49 11.59
CA LEU A 249 13.77 12.33 10.83
C LEU A 249 13.74 11.05 11.68
N GLY A 250 14.77 10.84 12.51
CA GLY A 250 14.88 9.68 13.40
C GLY A 250 13.89 9.62 14.56
N ASP A 251 13.15 10.69 14.85
CA ASP A 251 12.06 10.67 15.83
C ASP A 251 10.76 10.12 15.22
N TYR A 252 10.60 10.23 13.89
CA TYR A 252 9.35 9.91 13.20
C TYR A 252 9.29 8.48 12.70
N HIS A 253 8.13 7.88 12.89
CA HIS A 253 7.80 6.54 12.43
C HIS A 253 6.44 6.56 11.76
N VAL A 254 6.30 5.75 10.72
CA VAL A 254 5.11 5.67 9.89
C VAL A 254 4.57 4.26 9.86
N MET A 255 3.25 4.14 9.94
CA MET A 255 2.56 2.96 9.50
C MET A 255 2.34 3.10 8.00
N ALA A 256 3.02 2.26 7.23
CA ALA A 256 2.89 2.20 5.80
C ALA A 256 2.06 0.98 5.40
N ILE A 257 1.18 1.17 4.42
CA ILE A 257 0.49 0.09 3.76
C ILE A 257 0.74 0.15 2.23
N ASP A 258 1.55 -0.77 1.68
CA ASP A 258 2.20 -0.72 0.34
C ASP A 258 3.00 0.56 0.14
N ASP A 259 3.93 0.82 1.05
CA ASP A 259 4.68 2.08 1.10
C ASP A 259 3.84 3.35 1.27
N ASN A 260 2.50 3.30 1.19
CA ASN A 260 1.65 4.47 1.43
C ASN A 260 1.55 4.73 2.91
N VAL A 261 1.93 5.92 3.35
CA VAL A 261 1.84 6.29 4.76
C VAL A 261 0.36 6.45 5.12
N VAL A 262 -0.17 5.61 6.01
CA VAL A 262 -1.56 5.71 6.49
C VAL A 262 -1.67 6.24 7.91
N GLY A 263 -0.56 6.26 8.64
CA GLY A 263 -0.48 6.84 9.96
C GLY A 263 0.96 7.15 10.34
N CYS A 264 1.12 7.99 11.36
CA CYS A 264 2.42 8.40 11.87
C CYS A 264 2.40 8.58 13.37
N VAL A 265 3.60 8.49 13.95
CA VAL A 265 3.90 8.85 15.34
C VAL A 265 5.32 9.40 15.39
N ALA A 266 5.56 10.33 16.29
CA ALA A 266 6.90 10.81 16.61
C ALA A 266 7.21 10.53 18.08
N LEU A 267 8.45 10.16 18.38
CA LEU A 267 8.96 10.00 19.73
C LEU A 267 10.07 11.02 19.96
N HIS A 268 9.77 12.11 20.66
CA HIS A 268 10.74 13.17 20.96
C HIS A 268 11.40 12.92 22.33
N PRO A 269 12.71 12.59 22.39
CA PRO A 269 13.38 12.32 23.66
C PRO A 269 13.72 13.60 24.44
N TYR A 270 13.65 13.50 25.76
CA TYR A 270 14.13 14.50 26.73
C TYR A 270 15.10 13.80 27.70
N PRO A 271 16.39 13.69 27.32
CA PRO A 271 17.36 12.88 28.08
C PRO A 271 17.58 13.38 29.51
N SER A 272 17.60 14.70 29.73
CA SER A 272 17.83 15.30 31.04
C SER A 272 16.73 14.95 32.06
N GLU A 273 15.49 14.77 31.59
CA GLU A 273 14.33 14.39 32.40
C GLU A 273 13.96 12.90 32.27
N ASN A 274 14.83 12.11 31.62
CA ASN A 274 14.67 10.67 31.41
C ASN A 274 13.28 10.27 30.90
N CYS A 275 12.78 10.99 29.90
CA CYS A 275 11.45 10.73 29.34
C CYS A 275 11.38 11.04 27.84
N ALA A 276 10.28 10.67 27.19
CA ALA A 276 10.01 11.01 25.80
C ALA A 276 8.54 11.39 25.57
N GLU A 277 8.31 12.27 24.61
CA GLU A 277 6.97 12.67 24.18
C GLU A 277 6.52 11.82 22.99
N VAL A 278 5.38 11.14 23.13
CA VAL A 278 4.62 10.58 22.01
C VAL A 278 3.86 11.72 21.36
N ALA A 279 4.42 12.23 20.27
CA ALA A 279 3.92 13.38 19.52
C ALA A 279 3.46 12.96 18.12
N CYS A 280 2.79 13.89 17.42
CA CYS A 280 2.41 13.70 16.01
C CYS A 280 1.63 12.40 15.71
N LEU A 281 0.90 11.86 16.68
CA LEU A 281 0.08 10.69 16.44
C LEU A 281 -1.08 11.06 15.51
N TYR A 282 -1.16 10.39 14.37
CA TYR A 282 -2.24 10.58 13.41
C TYR A 282 -2.46 9.30 12.59
N VAL A 283 -3.72 9.03 12.25
CA VAL A 283 -4.13 7.97 11.32
C VAL A 283 -5.10 8.60 10.32
N LYS A 284 -4.96 8.28 9.02
CA LYS A 284 -5.88 8.74 7.98
C LYS A 284 -7.30 8.29 8.34
N GLN A 285 -8.30 9.15 8.11
CA GLN A 285 -9.71 8.88 8.47
C GLN A 285 -10.24 7.56 7.88
N ALA A 286 -9.90 7.24 6.63
CA ALA A 286 -10.27 5.98 5.97
C ALA A 286 -9.72 4.71 6.67
N HIS A 287 -8.77 4.88 7.61
CA HIS A 287 -8.07 3.82 8.33
C HIS A 287 -8.31 3.89 9.85
N GLU A 288 -9.19 4.77 10.32
CA GLU A 288 -9.61 4.83 11.74
C GLU A 288 -10.47 3.61 12.12
N GLY A 289 -10.58 3.34 13.42
CA GLY A 289 -11.36 2.19 13.94
C GLY A 289 -10.68 0.82 13.83
N ARG A 290 -9.51 0.73 13.18
CA ARG A 290 -8.78 -0.53 12.93
C ARG A 290 -7.68 -0.85 13.96
N GLY A 291 -7.57 -0.07 15.03
CA GLY A 291 -6.53 -0.23 16.06
C GLY A 291 -5.15 0.38 15.74
N TYR A 292 -4.97 0.98 14.55
CA TYR A 292 -3.66 1.45 14.08
C TYR A 292 -2.99 2.50 14.98
N GLY A 293 -3.78 3.37 15.60
CA GLY A 293 -3.26 4.34 16.56
C GLY A 293 -2.61 3.67 17.78
N ILE A 294 -3.22 2.60 18.30
CA ILE A 294 -2.68 1.84 19.43
C ILE A 294 -1.38 1.14 19.03
N GLU A 295 -1.33 0.54 17.84
CA GLU A 295 -0.11 -0.09 17.32
C GLU A 295 1.04 0.92 17.15
N LEU A 296 0.76 2.12 16.62
CA LEU A 296 1.74 3.19 16.50
C LEU A 296 2.28 3.65 17.87
N VAL A 297 1.42 3.81 18.87
CA VAL A 297 1.84 4.16 20.24
C VAL A 297 2.68 3.04 20.86
N ALA A 298 2.25 1.79 20.74
CA ALA A 298 3.00 0.65 21.24
C ALA A 298 4.40 0.53 20.59
N TYR A 299 4.49 0.85 19.30
CA TYR A 299 5.78 0.90 18.60
C TYR A 299 6.68 2.03 19.12
N ALA A 300 6.14 3.21 19.38
CA ALA A 300 6.88 4.31 20.01
C ALA A 300 7.35 3.95 21.43
N GLU A 301 6.53 3.25 22.22
CA GLU A 301 6.88 2.73 23.53
C GLU A 301 8.02 1.71 23.46
N LEU A 302 8.00 0.81 22.47
CA LEU A 302 9.08 -0.15 22.22
C LEU A 302 10.40 0.57 21.92
N ILE A 303 10.38 1.64 21.11
CA ILE A 303 11.58 2.44 20.83
C ILE A 303 12.09 3.12 22.09
N ALA A 304 11.20 3.69 22.91
CA ALA A 304 11.56 4.31 24.18
C ALA A 304 12.20 3.29 25.14
N ALA A 305 11.61 2.10 25.26
CA ALA A 305 12.15 1.00 26.06
C ALA A 305 13.54 0.56 25.58
N ASN A 306 13.73 0.39 24.27
CA ASN A 306 15.04 0.06 23.67
C ASN A 306 16.10 1.15 23.89
N LYS A 307 15.67 2.40 24.14
CA LYS A 307 16.54 3.52 24.52
C LYS A 307 16.69 3.69 26.04
N ASN A 308 16.19 2.75 26.85
CA ASN A 308 16.16 2.79 28.32
C ASN A 308 15.44 4.04 28.88
N ILE A 309 14.44 4.55 28.16
CA ILE A 309 13.62 5.68 28.60
C ILE A 309 12.46 5.12 29.42
N PRO A 310 12.40 5.34 30.75
CA PRO A 310 11.41 4.70 31.63
C PRO A 310 10.02 5.33 31.58
N ARG A 311 9.87 6.49 30.94
CA ARG A 311 8.63 7.25 30.96
C ARG A 311 8.34 7.86 29.59
N VAL A 312 7.10 7.69 29.14
CA VAL A 312 6.56 8.41 27.99
C VAL A 312 5.37 9.26 28.39
N PHE A 313 5.18 10.39 27.71
CA PHE A 313 4.02 11.26 27.90
C PHE A 313 3.45 11.75 26.57
N ALA A 314 2.21 12.20 26.58
CA ALA A 314 1.52 12.78 25.44
C ALA A 314 0.66 13.97 25.87
N LEU A 315 0.52 14.96 24.99
CA LEU A 315 -0.39 16.09 25.18
C LEU A 315 -1.55 16.01 24.19
N THR A 316 -2.79 16.06 24.69
CA THR A 316 -3.97 16.02 23.83
C THR A 316 -5.13 16.83 24.38
N ASN A 317 -5.92 17.42 23.48
CA ASN A 317 -7.18 18.12 23.81
C ASN A 317 -8.41 17.43 23.21
N ARG A 318 -8.23 16.31 22.48
CA ARG A 318 -9.31 15.62 21.75
C ARG A 318 -9.25 14.09 21.84
N ALA A 319 -8.16 13.53 22.35
CA ALA A 319 -7.90 12.09 22.33
C ALA A 319 -7.67 11.52 23.75
N ALA A 320 -8.30 12.10 24.77
CA ALA A 320 -8.18 11.63 26.16
C ALA A 320 -8.54 10.14 26.28
N ASP A 321 -9.73 9.75 25.81
CA ASP A 321 -10.20 8.36 25.84
C ASP A 321 -9.28 7.39 25.09
N PHE A 322 -8.63 7.86 24.02
CA PHE A 322 -7.67 7.06 23.28
C PHE A 322 -6.44 6.74 24.16
N PHE A 323 -5.86 7.74 24.84
CA PHE A 323 -4.69 7.52 25.68
C PHE A 323 -5.02 6.71 26.93
N ILE A 324 -6.22 6.86 27.49
CA ILE A 324 -6.73 5.97 28.55
C ILE A 324 -6.77 4.52 28.06
N ARG A 325 -7.34 4.25 26.87
CA ARG A 325 -7.33 2.90 26.26
C ARG A 325 -5.92 2.38 25.94
N ALA A 326 -4.96 3.27 25.67
CA ALA A 326 -3.55 2.93 25.49
C ALA A 326 -2.80 2.68 26.82
N ASN A 327 -3.52 2.69 27.95
CA ASN A 327 -3.01 2.53 29.32
C ASN A 327 -2.12 3.69 29.80
N TYR A 328 -2.44 4.92 29.40
CA TYR A 328 -1.86 6.13 29.98
C TYR A 328 -2.76 6.66 31.10
N THR A 329 -2.16 7.28 32.10
CA THR A 329 -2.85 7.98 33.18
C THR A 329 -2.74 9.48 32.99
N GLN A 330 -3.80 10.23 33.28
CA GLN A 330 -3.73 11.68 33.28
C GLN A 330 -2.74 12.16 34.35
N SER A 331 -1.94 13.18 34.02
CA SER A 331 -0.92 13.75 34.89
C SER A 331 -0.97 15.29 34.86
N ASP A 332 -0.27 15.92 35.79
CA ASP A 332 -0.20 17.36 35.91
C ASP A 332 0.86 17.97 34.98
N LEU A 333 0.68 19.24 34.61
CA LEU A 333 1.64 20.00 33.79
C LEU A 333 3.04 20.10 34.42
N ILE A 334 3.15 19.87 35.73
CA ILE A 334 4.41 19.86 36.48
C ILE A 334 5.30 18.68 36.02
N ALA A 335 4.71 17.61 35.49
CA ALA A 335 5.45 16.44 35.00
C ALA A 335 6.19 16.67 33.66
N LEU A 336 5.88 17.76 32.95
CA LEU A 336 6.47 18.08 31.65
C LEU A 336 7.93 18.54 31.76
N PRO A 337 8.81 18.17 30.80
CA PRO A 337 10.13 18.76 30.66
C PRO A 337 10.08 20.29 30.55
N ALA A 338 11.06 20.99 31.14
CA ALA A 338 11.02 22.45 31.30
C ALA A 338 10.88 23.18 29.95
N HIS A 339 11.69 22.78 28.96
CA HIS A 339 11.60 23.33 27.60
C HIS A 339 10.25 23.05 26.94
N ARG A 340 9.68 21.86 27.16
CA ARG A 340 8.39 21.47 26.58
C ARG A 340 7.21 22.20 27.23
N LYS A 341 7.31 22.50 28.53
CA LYS A 341 6.34 23.32 29.26
C LYS A 341 6.28 24.74 28.72
N LEU A 342 7.43 25.38 28.45
CA LEU A 342 7.48 26.70 27.80
C LEU A 342 6.79 26.69 26.43
N GLN A 343 7.03 25.65 25.62
CA GLN A 343 6.34 25.48 24.34
C GLN A 343 4.84 25.27 24.48
N TYR A 344 4.41 24.54 25.51
CA TYR A 344 2.99 24.33 25.83
C TYR A 344 2.32 25.66 26.18
N GLU A 345 2.91 26.44 27.09
CA GLU A 345 2.39 27.74 27.51
C GLU A 345 2.31 28.73 26.34
N ALA A 346 3.37 28.81 25.53
CA ALA A 346 3.40 29.65 24.32
C ALA A 346 2.36 29.24 23.26
N SER A 347 1.94 27.97 23.24
CA SER A 347 0.96 27.48 22.27
C SER A 347 -0.47 27.96 22.54
N GLY A 348 -0.78 28.37 23.78
CA GLY A 348 -2.13 28.75 24.19
C GLY A 348 -3.18 27.63 24.07
N ARG A 349 -2.74 26.37 23.99
CA ARG A 349 -3.61 25.21 23.85
C ARG A 349 -3.94 24.64 25.23
N ASP A 350 -5.22 24.37 25.46
CA ASP A 350 -5.70 23.68 26.65
C ASP A 350 -5.62 22.15 26.45
N SER A 351 -4.39 21.62 26.49
CA SER A 351 -4.16 20.18 26.29
C SER A 351 -3.89 19.51 27.63
N LEU A 352 -4.56 18.38 27.86
CA LEU A 352 -4.31 17.52 29.01
C LEU A 352 -3.03 16.71 28.79
N VAL A 353 -2.33 16.42 29.88
CA VAL A 353 -1.13 15.59 29.90
C VAL A 353 -1.51 14.17 30.30
N PHE A 354 -1.02 13.20 29.54
CA PHE A 354 -1.13 11.78 29.82
C PHE A 354 0.26 11.17 29.88
N GLU A 355 0.52 10.28 30.82
CA GLU A 355 1.81 9.62 30.97
C GLU A 355 1.68 8.12 31.20
N LYS A 356 2.75 7.40 30.88
CA LYS A 356 2.88 5.97 31.10
C LYS A 356 4.32 5.65 31.50
N ILE A 357 4.46 4.92 32.60
CA ILE A 357 5.74 4.35 33.02
C ILE A 357 5.94 3.05 32.24
N LEU A 358 7.05 2.96 31.53
CA LEU A 358 7.46 1.76 30.81
C LEU A 358 8.13 0.81 31.80
N ARG A 359 7.68 -0.44 31.83
CA ARG A 359 8.31 -1.47 32.64
C ARG A 359 9.62 -1.87 31.96
N ALA A 360 10.70 -1.91 32.73
CA ALA A 360 12.00 -2.39 32.30
C ALA A 360 11.96 -3.87 31.91
#